data_AF-A0A847JQT8-F1
#
_entry.id   AF-A0A847JQT8-F1
#
_cell.length_a   1.000
_cell.length_b   1.000
_cell.length_c   1.000
_cell.angle_alpha   90.00
_cell.angle_beta   90.00
_cell.angle_gamma   90.00
#
_symmetry.space_group_name_H-M   'P 1'
#
loop_
_entity.id
_entity.type
_entity.pdbx_description
1 polymer ?
#
loop_
_entity_poly.entity_id
_entity_poly.type
_entity_poly.pdbx_seq_one_letter_code
_entity_poly.pdbx_strand_id
1 'polypeptide(L)'
;MAMKCAEVRDNIAARRSGWLSSRDEAALDAHLAACDACRRQMDADARLSELLSALPQPRFASPTWAQVKAAHSPARRSRRWFWLAPAFGSAAVAATVLWITLFGIGRTPGPQQVAMDTMDKAARETHLMFAASDLSGDPNRAVVVWLGDAGAR
;
A
#
# COMPACT_ATOMS: atom_id res chain seq x y z
N MET A 1 -6.51 38.84 -4.89
CA MET A 1 -6.76 37.91 -3.78
C MET A 1 -5.42 37.44 -3.27
N ALA A 2 -5.11 37.67 -2.00
CA ALA A 2 -3.86 37.26 -1.40
C ALA A 2 -3.93 35.76 -1.07
N MET A 3 -2.89 35.01 -1.44
CA MET A 3 -2.73 33.60 -1.08
C MET A 3 -2.63 33.45 0.44
N LYS A 4 -3.21 32.39 1.00
CA LYS A 4 -3.15 32.12 2.45
C LYS A 4 -1.90 31.32 2.81
N CYS A 5 -1.42 31.45 4.05
CA CYS A 5 -0.25 30.69 4.52
C CYS A 5 -0.41 29.17 4.37
N ALA A 6 -1.63 28.65 4.52
CA ALA A 6 -1.91 27.23 4.30
C ALA A 6 -1.65 26.82 2.85
N GLU A 7 -2.19 27.58 1.89
CA GLU A 7 -2.00 27.36 0.45
C GLU A 7 -0.53 27.48 0.04
N VAL A 8 0.23 28.39 0.66
CA VAL A 8 1.67 28.50 0.44
C VAL A 8 2.38 27.20 0.80
N ARG A 9 2.11 26.62 1.98
CA ARG A 9 2.75 25.37 2.41
C ARG A 9 2.47 24.21 1.45
N ASP A 10 1.23 24.12 0.97
CA ASP A 10 0.83 23.08 0.02
C ASP A 10 1.53 23.25 -1.33
N ASN A 11 1.85 24.50 -1.71
CA ASN A 11 2.51 24.85 -2.97
C ASN A 11 4.05 24.83 -2.94
N ILE A 12 4.71 24.66 -1.78
CA ILE A 12 6.18 24.61 -1.69
C ILE A 12 6.76 23.50 -2.58
N ALA A 13 6.19 22.29 -2.48
CA ALA A 13 6.65 21.15 -3.27
C ALA A 13 6.44 21.38 -4.78
N ALA A 14 5.29 21.95 -5.17
CA ALA A 14 4.96 22.26 -6.55
C ALA A 14 5.86 23.34 -7.15
N ARG A 15 6.26 24.36 -6.36
CA ARG A 15 7.26 25.36 -6.77
C ARG A 15 8.60 24.72 -7.08
N ARG A 16 9.10 23.86 -6.19
CA ARG A 16 10.39 23.19 -6.34
C ARG A 16 10.44 22.28 -7.58
N SER A 17 9.35 21.59 -7.87
CA SER A 17 9.26 20.70 -9.03
C SER A 17 8.96 21.43 -10.35
N GLY A 18 8.63 22.73 -10.32
CA GLY A 18 8.27 23.52 -11.51
C GLY A 18 6.84 23.28 -12.03
N TRP A 19 5.91 22.86 -11.16
CA TRP A 19 4.52 22.51 -11.54
C TRP A 19 3.52 23.63 -11.29
N LEU A 20 3.94 24.76 -10.72
CA LEU A 20 3.05 25.91 -10.51
C LEU A 20 2.80 26.66 -11.82
N SER A 21 1.57 27.14 -11.99
CA SER A 21 1.25 28.06 -13.08
C SER A 21 1.91 29.41 -12.84
N SER A 22 2.19 30.18 -13.90
CA SER A 22 2.77 31.53 -13.78
C SER A 22 1.96 32.46 -12.87
N ARG A 23 0.64 32.30 -12.83
CA ARG A 23 -0.26 33.02 -11.93
C ARG A 23 -0.02 32.65 -10.46
N ASP A 24 0.12 31.35 -10.18
CA ASP A 24 0.31 30.86 -8.82
C ASP A 24 1.71 31.17 -8.31
N GLU A 25 2.72 31.14 -9.18
CA GLU A 25 4.07 31.61 -8.88
C GLU A 25 4.08 33.09 -8.46
N ALA A 26 3.43 33.95 -9.24
CA ALA A 26 3.33 35.38 -8.90
C ALA A 26 2.59 35.61 -7.57
N ALA A 27 1.53 34.84 -7.30
CA ALA A 27 0.79 34.93 -6.05
C ALA A 27 1.59 34.42 -4.84
N LEU A 28 2.37 33.36 -5.02
CA LEU A 28 3.29 32.82 -4.03
C LEU A 28 4.41 33.81 -3.72
N ASP A 29 5.06 34.37 -4.73
CA ASP A 29 6.14 35.34 -4.57
C ASP A 29 5.65 36.61 -3.86
N ALA A 30 4.44 37.09 -4.18
CA ALA A 30 3.81 38.20 -3.48
C ALA A 30 3.56 37.90 -1.99
N HIS A 31 3.13 36.67 -1.65
CA HIS A 31 2.95 36.27 -0.26
C HIS A 31 4.29 36.18 0.49
N LEU A 32 5.32 35.59 -0.15
CA LEU A 32 6.64 35.47 0.45
C LEU A 32 7.29 36.82 0.72
N ALA A 33 7.04 37.84 -0.11
CA ALA A 33 7.48 39.20 0.15
C ALA A 33 6.88 39.78 1.45
N ALA A 34 5.64 39.41 1.78
CA ALA A 34 4.90 39.95 2.93
C ALA A 34 4.99 39.11 4.22
N CYS A 35 5.36 37.82 4.13
CA CYS A 35 5.28 36.89 5.26
C CYS A 35 6.61 36.21 5.59
N ASP A 36 7.27 36.68 6.64
CA ASP A 36 8.54 36.14 7.15
C ASP A 36 8.46 34.67 7.56
N ALA A 37 7.32 34.24 8.10
CA ALA A 37 7.13 32.86 8.54
C ALA A 37 7.14 31.89 7.34
N CYS A 38 6.47 32.25 6.25
CA CYS A 38 6.47 31.45 5.03
C CYS A 38 7.82 31.48 4.31
N ARG A 39 8.57 32.59 4.35
CA ARG A 39 9.96 32.61 3.84
C ARG A 39 10.86 31.62 4.58
N ARG A 40 10.83 31.62 5.91
CA ARG A 40 11.60 30.67 6.72
C ARG A 40 11.25 29.21 6.40
N GLN A 41 9.99 28.92 6.09
CA GLN A 41 9.57 27.58 5.67
C GLN A 41 10.14 27.21 4.29
N MET A 42 10.10 28.15 3.34
CA MET A 42 10.69 27.95 2.01
C MET A 42 12.20 27.72 2.09
N ASP A 43 12.91 28.50 2.90
CA ASP A 43 14.35 28.35 3.11
C ASP A 43 14.69 27.01 3.78
N ALA A 44 13.87 26.56 4.73
CA ALA A 44 14.03 25.26 5.37
C ALA A 44 13.83 24.09 4.38
N ASP A 45 12.82 24.17 3.50
CA ASP A 45 12.61 23.16 2.45
C ASP A 45 13.75 23.15 1.43
N ALA A 46 14.24 24.33 1.02
CA ALA A 46 15.40 24.44 0.14
C ALA A 46 16.65 23.79 0.75
N ARG A 47 16.93 24.10 2.02
CA ARG A 47 18.06 23.52 2.76
C ARG A 47 17.92 22.01 2.95
N LEU A 48 16.72 21.52 3.25
CA LEU A 48 16.46 20.09 3.33
C LEU A 48 16.72 19.40 1.99
N SER A 49 16.26 20.00 0.89
CA SER A 49 16.47 19.48 -0.46
C SER A 49 17.96 19.38 -0.83
N GLU A 50 18.74 20.39 -0.45
CA GLU A 50 20.19 20.40 -0.64
C GLU A 50 20.89 19.31 0.18
N LEU A 51 20.52 19.15 1.45
CA LEU A 51 21.08 18.09 2.29
C LEU A 51 20.74 16.69 1.75
N LEU A 52 19.52 16.51 1.24
CA LEU A 52 19.10 15.24 0.65
C LEU A 52 19.80 14.97 -0.69
N SER A 53 20.04 15.99 -1.51
CA SER A 53 20.73 15.82 -2.80
C SER A 53 22.22 15.52 -2.64
N ALA A 54 22.82 15.93 -1.51
CA ALA A 54 24.20 15.61 -1.16
C ALA A 54 24.39 14.15 -0.67
N LEU A 55 23.30 13.43 -0.35
CA LEU A 55 23.41 12.04 0.07
C LEU A 55 23.86 11.15 -1.10
N PRO A 56 24.76 10.19 -0.87
CA PRO A 56 25.16 9.25 -1.90
C PRO A 56 23.93 8.44 -2.35
N GLN A 57 23.64 8.47 -3.65
CA GLN A 57 22.52 7.70 -4.17
C GLN A 57 22.79 6.20 -3.98
N PRO A 58 21.86 5.45 -3.36
CA PRO A 58 21.99 4.01 -3.24
C PRO A 58 22.08 3.40 -4.64
N ARG A 59 23.18 2.66 -4.88
CA ARG A 59 23.30 1.86 -6.10
C ARG A 59 22.44 0.61 -5.94
N PHE A 60 21.25 0.65 -6.50
CA PHE A 60 20.45 -0.56 -6.64
C PHE A 60 20.97 -1.36 -7.84
N ALA A 61 21.33 -2.62 -7.61
CA ALA A 61 21.45 -3.55 -8.72
C ALA A 61 20.04 -3.74 -9.28
N SER A 62 19.78 -3.27 -10.51
CA SER A 62 18.49 -3.48 -11.18
C SER A 62 18.28 -4.99 -11.37
N PRO A 63 17.40 -5.64 -10.60
CA PRO A 63 17.21 -7.06 -10.74
C PRO A 63 16.62 -7.33 -12.12
N THR A 64 17.08 -8.38 -12.78
CA THR A 64 16.43 -8.81 -14.01
C THR A 64 15.01 -9.28 -13.70
N TRP A 65 14.10 -9.17 -14.66
CA TRP A 65 12.74 -9.70 -14.49
C TRP A 65 12.74 -11.21 -14.13
N ALA A 66 13.77 -11.95 -14.56
CA ALA A 66 13.98 -13.33 -14.16
C ALA A 66 14.26 -13.49 -12.64
N GLN A 67 15.09 -12.62 -12.06
CA GLN A 67 15.37 -12.62 -10.61
C GLN A 67 14.14 -12.25 -9.80
N VAL A 68 13.37 -11.26 -10.24
CA VAL A 68 12.10 -10.88 -9.59
C VAL A 68 11.12 -12.06 -9.61
N LYS A 69 10.94 -12.71 -10.78
CA LYS A 69 10.09 -13.90 -10.89
C LYS A 69 10.59 -15.06 -10.04
N ALA A 70 11.89 -15.29 -9.96
CA ALA A 70 12.44 -16.37 -9.15
C ALA A 70 12.16 -16.16 -7.65
N ALA A 71 12.32 -14.93 -7.16
CA ALA A 71 12.03 -14.58 -5.76
C ALA A 71 10.54 -14.70 -5.40
N HIS A 72 9.64 -14.47 -6.36
CA HIS A 72 8.19 -14.50 -6.15
C HIS A 72 7.50 -15.77 -6.66
N SER A 73 8.25 -16.71 -7.24
CA SER A 73 7.68 -17.98 -7.66
C SER A 73 7.37 -18.80 -6.42
N PRO A 74 6.12 -19.25 -6.21
CA PRO A 74 5.80 -20.11 -5.08
C PRO A 74 6.73 -21.32 -5.15
N ALA A 75 7.43 -21.60 -4.05
CA ALA A 75 8.30 -22.77 -3.95
C ALA A 75 7.49 -23.95 -4.50
N ARG A 76 7.99 -24.62 -5.56
CA ARG A 76 7.28 -25.70 -6.22
C ARG A 76 7.03 -26.78 -5.18
N ARG A 77 5.87 -26.72 -4.52
CA ARG A 77 5.47 -27.68 -3.50
C ARG A 77 5.58 -29.04 -4.15
N SER A 78 6.44 -29.89 -3.59
CA SER A 78 6.93 -31.06 -4.31
C SER A 78 5.74 -31.83 -4.89
N ARG A 79 5.76 -32.07 -6.21
CA ARG A 79 4.69 -32.77 -6.93
C ARG A 79 4.40 -34.15 -6.32
N ARG A 80 5.34 -34.68 -5.52
CA ARG A 80 5.21 -35.91 -4.71
C ARG A 80 4.04 -35.86 -3.72
N TRP A 81 3.76 -34.72 -3.08
CA TRP A 81 2.61 -34.63 -2.16
C TRP A 81 1.27 -34.74 -2.93
N PHE A 82 1.20 -34.20 -4.14
CA PHE A 82 -0.02 -34.29 -4.96
C PHE A 82 -0.38 -35.75 -5.34
N TRP A 83 0.60 -36.65 -5.42
CA TRP A 83 0.39 -38.08 -5.66
C TRP A 83 0.04 -38.88 -4.40
N LEU A 84 0.39 -38.37 -3.21
CA LEU A 84 0.00 -38.98 -1.92
C LEU A 84 -1.34 -38.45 -1.38
N ALA A 85 -1.80 -37.30 -1.88
CA ALA A 85 -3.06 -36.68 -1.51
C ALA A 85 -4.31 -37.56 -1.73
N PRO A 86 -4.49 -38.30 -2.85
CA PRO A 86 -5.70 -39.10 -3.04
C PRO A 86 -5.78 -40.32 -2.11
N ALA A 87 -4.64 -40.84 -1.62
CA ALA A 87 -4.63 -41.96 -0.69
C ALA A 87 -5.14 -41.59 0.72
N PHE A 88 -4.94 -40.34 1.13
CA PHE A 88 -5.46 -39.82 2.41
C PHE A 88 -6.79 -39.07 2.27
N GLY A 89 -7.16 -38.63 1.07
CA GLY A 89 -8.39 -37.86 0.82
C GLY A 89 -9.67 -38.64 1.10
N SER A 90 -9.72 -39.93 0.78
CA SER A 90 -10.92 -40.75 0.99
C SER A 90 -11.19 -41.04 2.47
N ALA A 91 -10.15 -41.32 3.25
CA ALA A 91 -10.27 -41.56 4.69
C ALA A 91 -10.68 -40.29 5.45
N ALA A 92 -10.13 -39.13 5.05
CA ALA A 92 -10.49 -37.85 5.66
C ALA A 92 -11.94 -37.45 5.38
N VAL A 93 -12.46 -37.70 4.16
CA VAL A 93 -13.87 -37.41 3.82
C VAL A 93 -14.83 -38.32 4.59
N ALA A 94 -14.53 -39.61 4.69
CA ALA A 94 -15.36 -40.52 5.49
C ALA A 94 -15.37 -40.13 6.97
N ALA A 95 -14.22 -39.75 7.53
CA ALA A 95 -14.11 -39.31 8.92
C ALA A 95 -14.83 -37.96 9.17
N THR A 96 -14.77 -36.99 8.26
CA THR A 96 -15.49 -35.72 8.41
C THR A 96 -16.99 -35.88 8.25
N VAL A 97 -17.46 -36.71 7.31
CA VAL A 97 -18.89 -37.04 7.20
C VAL A 97 -19.37 -37.72 8.48
N LEU A 98 -18.62 -38.70 9.00
CA LEU A 98 -18.94 -39.38 10.25
C LEU A 98 -18.93 -38.42 11.45
N TRP A 99 -17.99 -37.48 11.49
CA TRP A 99 -17.90 -36.50 12.58
C TRP A 99 -19.03 -35.46 12.50
N ILE A 100 -19.41 -35.01 11.31
CA ILE A 100 -20.56 -34.12 11.10
C ILE A 100 -21.87 -34.83 11.44
N THR A 101 -22.02 -36.11 11.10
CA THR A 101 -23.23 -36.86 11.48
C THR A 101 -23.30 -37.16 12.97
N LEU A 102 -22.17 -37.42 13.63
CA LEU A 102 -22.12 -37.71 15.07
C LEU A 102 -22.14 -36.45 15.96
N PHE A 103 -21.54 -35.34 15.52
CA PHE A 103 -21.33 -34.14 16.34
C PHE A 103 -21.88 -32.84 15.72
N GLY A 104 -22.33 -32.84 14.46
CA GLY A 104 -22.63 -31.64 13.68
C GLY A 104 -24.08 -31.14 13.70
N ILE A 105 -24.97 -31.71 14.54
CA ILE A 105 -26.31 -31.15 14.74
C ILE A 105 -26.20 -29.95 15.70
N GLY A 106 -25.89 -28.76 15.17
CA GLY A 106 -26.06 -27.53 15.94
C GLY A 106 -25.50 -26.24 15.38
N ARG A 107 -24.49 -26.24 14.49
CA ARG A 107 -23.87 -24.98 14.02
C ARG A 107 -23.32 -25.08 12.59
N THR A 108 -24.18 -25.26 11.59
CA THR A 108 -23.80 -24.88 10.22
C THR A 108 -23.93 -23.36 10.09
N PRO A 109 -22.85 -22.61 9.81
CA PRO A 109 -22.98 -21.20 9.47
C PRO A 109 -23.90 -21.09 8.25
N GLY A 110 -24.94 -20.27 8.38
CA GLY A 110 -25.94 -20.14 7.32
C GLY A 110 -25.28 -19.65 6.02
N PRO A 111 -25.85 -19.97 4.85
CA PRO A 111 -25.31 -19.54 3.55
C PRO A 111 -25.08 -18.01 3.44
N GLN A 112 -25.76 -17.22 4.27
CA GLN A 112 -25.54 -15.77 4.38
C GLN A 112 -24.18 -15.38 5.01
N GLN A 113 -23.64 -16.15 5.97
CA GLN A 113 -22.34 -15.83 6.59
C GLN A 113 -21.18 -16.07 5.61
N VAL A 114 -21.27 -17.13 4.81
CA VAL A 114 -20.27 -17.42 3.77
C VAL A 114 -20.26 -16.35 2.68
N ALA A 115 -21.44 -15.86 2.28
CA ALA A 115 -21.55 -14.77 1.31
C ALA A 115 -20.93 -13.46 1.83
N MET A 116 -21.16 -13.11 3.10
CA MET A 116 -20.64 -11.88 3.70
C MET A 116 -19.11 -11.90 3.83
N ASP A 117 -18.52 -13.03 4.23
CA ASP A 117 -17.06 -13.19 4.31
C ASP A 117 -16.38 -13.14 2.92
N THR A 118 -17.04 -13.66 1.89
CA THR A 118 -16.51 -13.57 0.52
C THR A 118 -16.58 -12.15 -0.05
N MET A 119 -17.63 -11.40 0.28
CA MET A 119 -17.74 -9.99 -0.12
C MET A 119 -16.71 -9.11 0.59
N ASP A 120 -16.44 -9.34 1.88
CA ASP A 120 -15.46 -8.58 2.64
C ASP A 120 -14.03 -8.82 2.13
N LYS A 121 -13.71 -10.07 1.76
CA LYS A 121 -12.43 -10.41 1.12
C LYS A 121 -12.29 -9.78 -0.27
N ALA A 122 -13.32 -9.88 -1.11
CA ALA A 122 -13.28 -9.31 -2.46
C ALA A 122 -13.17 -7.78 -2.43
N ALA A 123 -13.91 -7.12 -1.52
CA ALA A 123 -13.82 -5.68 -1.32
C ALA A 123 -12.41 -5.26 -0.87
N ARG A 124 -11.79 -6.01 0.07
CA ARG A 124 -10.41 -5.77 0.54
C ARG A 124 -9.37 -5.94 -0.55
N GLU A 125 -9.44 -7.01 -1.34
CA GLU A 125 -8.50 -7.23 -2.46
C GLU A 125 -8.63 -6.14 -3.52
N THR A 126 -9.86 -5.70 -3.82
CA THR A 126 -10.11 -4.62 -4.77
C THR A 126 -9.56 -3.28 -4.25
N HIS A 127 -9.72 -3.00 -2.95
CA HIS A 127 -9.18 -1.80 -2.31
C HIS A 127 -7.65 -1.77 -2.30
N LEU A 128 -7.00 -2.93 -2.07
CA LEU A 128 -5.55 -3.05 -2.12
C LEU A 128 -5.00 -2.86 -3.54
N MET A 129 -5.70 -3.38 -4.55
CA MET A 129 -5.33 -3.11 -5.94
C MET A 129 -5.45 -1.63 -6.30
N PHE A 130 -6.54 -0.96 -5.92
CA PHE A 130 -6.71 0.48 -6.18
C PHE A 130 -5.67 1.34 -5.45
N ALA A 131 -5.34 1.00 -4.21
CA ALA A 131 -4.30 1.72 -3.45
C ALA A 131 -2.89 1.51 -4.04
N ALA A 132 -2.62 0.38 -4.69
CA ALA A 132 -1.34 0.10 -5.33
C ALA A 132 -1.21 0.71 -6.74
N SER A 133 -2.33 1.00 -7.42
CA SER A 133 -2.36 1.57 -8.77
C SER A 133 -2.55 3.09 -8.81
N ASP A 134 -2.77 3.74 -7.67
CA ASP A 134 -2.78 5.20 -7.56
C ASP A 134 -1.34 5.74 -7.71
N LEU A 135 -0.90 5.94 -8.96
CA LEU A 135 0.41 6.53 -9.28
C LEU A 135 0.59 7.98 -8.76
N SER A 136 -0.48 8.61 -8.26
CA SER A 136 -0.50 9.96 -7.69
C SER A 136 -0.65 10.01 -6.17
N GLY A 137 -0.82 8.86 -5.49
CA GLY A 137 -1.04 8.78 -4.04
C GLY A 137 0.18 8.22 -3.31
N ASP A 138 0.60 8.92 -2.25
CA ASP A 138 1.71 8.56 -1.34
C ASP A 138 2.03 7.05 -1.27
N PRO A 139 3.21 6.60 -1.76
CA PRO A 139 3.59 5.19 -1.80
C PRO A 139 3.68 4.54 -0.41
N ASN A 140 3.70 5.33 0.67
CA ASN A 140 3.75 4.83 2.03
C ASN A 140 2.37 4.47 2.59
N ARG A 141 1.26 4.82 1.92
CA ARG A 141 -0.09 4.55 2.43
C ARG A 141 -0.36 3.05 2.57
N ALA A 142 0.15 2.24 1.65
CA ALA A 142 0.06 0.77 1.72
C ALA A 142 0.85 0.21 2.93
N VAL A 143 1.99 0.81 3.28
CA VAL A 143 2.84 0.39 4.40
C VAL A 143 2.19 0.74 5.74
N VAL A 144 1.58 1.92 5.86
CA VAL A 144 0.89 2.35 7.09
C VAL A 144 -0.33 1.47 7.39
N VAL A 145 -1.11 1.08 6.37
CA VAL A 145 -2.24 0.14 6.55
C VAL A 145 -1.73 -1.23 7.02
N TRP A 146 -0.64 -1.72 6.45
CA TRP A 146 -0.07 -3.01 6.82
C TRP A 146 0.53 -3.03 8.24
N LEU A 147 1.20 -1.94 8.66
CA LEU A 147 1.75 -1.79 10.01
C LEU A 147 0.65 -1.64 11.09
N GLY A 148 -0.47 -0.99 10.76
CA GLY A 148 -1.63 -0.91 11.65
C GLY A 148 -2.20 -2.28 12.01
N ASP A 149 -2.26 -3.19 11.03
CA ASP A 149 -2.74 -4.56 11.23
C ASP A 149 -1.74 -5.46 11.98
N ALA A 150 -0.43 -5.21 11.85
CA ALA A 150 0.60 -5.97 12.55
C ALA A 150 0.68 -5.65 14.05
N GLY A 151 0.24 -4.45 14.46
CA GLY A 151 0.22 -4.01 15.86
C GLY A 151 -1.03 -4.44 16.67
N ALA A 152 -2.04 -5.02 16.01
CA ALA A 152 -3.31 -5.43 16.64
C ALA A 152 -3.36 -6.92 17.03
N ARG A 153 -2.21 -7.61 17.08
CA ARG A 153 -2.08 -9.01 17.51
C ARG A 153 -1.26 -9.14 18.77
#